data_AF-V5C1Y8-F1
#
_entry.id   AF-V5C1Y8-F1
#
_cell.length_a   1.000
_cell.length_b   1.000
_cell.length_c   1.000
_cell.angle_alpha   90.00
_cell.angle_beta   90.00
_cell.angle_gamma   90.00
#
_symmetry.space_group_name_H-M   'P 1'
#
loop_
_entity.id
_entity.type
_entity.pdbx_description
1 polymer ?
#
loop_
_entity_poly.entity_id
_entity_poly.type
_entity_poly.pdbx_seq_one_letter_code
_entity_poly.pdbx_strand_id
1 'polypeptide(L)'
;MAFKNAAFLAIATILLNLGILGDANAARIDVSCELRSTTATVGDTHGAGSGSGRGGLDDPVGGGGVPRSKVTVRGYGFPKGKYYAKVDSGGNSVKSRPKAAVSRQVQFEFDSNPEDVILEAKTAIHPAFIQGGVVRASIRDAKTKLLIKGYMTTNCIIR
;
A
#
# COMPACT_ATOMS: atom_id res chain seq x y z
N MET A 1 57.10 -6.57 43.97
CA MET A 1 56.51 -5.30 43.46
C MET A 1 56.61 -5.35 41.94
N ALA A 2 55.60 -5.93 41.29
CA ALA A 2 54.47 -5.23 40.65
C ALA A 2 54.82 -4.72 39.24
N PHE A 3 54.49 -5.57 38.26
CA PHE A 3 54.52 -5.33 36.82
C PHE A 3 53.72 -4.06 36.47
N LYS A 4 54.35 -3.10 35.79
CA LYS A 4 53.67 -2.04 35.04
C LYS A 4 54.31 -1.97 33.67
N ASN A 5 53.49 -2.21 32.65
CA ASN A 5 53.60 -1.76 31.25
C ASN A 5 53.01 -2.83 30.31
N ALA A 6 51.71 -3.13 30.50
CA ALA A 6 50.92 -3.70 29.43
C ALA A 6 50.38 -2.53 28.61
N ALA A 7 51.14 -2.11 27.59
CA ALA A 7 50.63 -1.27 26.53
C ALA A 7 49.62 -2.10 25.74
N PHE A 8 48.33 -1.99 26.10
CA PHE A 8 47.22 -2.47 25.29
C PHE A 8 47.17 -1.62 24.01
N LEU A 9 47.94 -2.03 23.02
CA LEU A 9 47.79 -1.55 21.64
C LEU A 9 46.51 -2.20 21.09
N ALA A 10 45.36 -1.59 21.39
CA ALA A 10 44.12 -1.88 20.72
C ALA A 10 44.24 -1.39 19.28
N ILE A 11 44.85 -2.22 18.42
CA ILE A 11 44.76 -2.07 16.97
C ILE A 11 43.28 -2.31 16.65
N ALA A 12 42.52 -1.22 16.62
CA ALA A 12 41.21 -1.15 16.03
C ALA A 12 41.37 -1.51 14.56
N THR A 13 41.18 -2.79 14.24
CA THR A 13 41.00 -3.29 12.89
C THR A 13 39.66 -2.76 12.37
N ILE A 14 39.68 -1.50 11.93
CA ILE A 14 38.70 -0.90 11.03
C ILE A 14 38.94 -1.55 9.65
N LEU A 15 38.44 -2.77 9.51
CA LEU A 15 38.41 -3.61 8.32
C LEU A 15 37.03 -4.29 8.39
N LEU A 16 35.99 -4.00 7.61
CA LEU A 16 35.85 -3.48 6.26
C LEU A 16 34.61 -2.55 6.24
N ASN A 17 34.78 -1.28 5.87
CA ASN A 17 33.67 -0.38 5.51
C ASN A 17 33.70 -0.08 3.99
N LEU A 18 34.16 -1.03 3.19
CA LEU A 18 34.40 -0.90 1.74
C LEU A 18 33.79 -2.09 0.96
N GLY A 19 32.52 -2.40 1.23
CA GLY A 19 31.79 -3.49 0.59
C GLY A 19 30.39 -3.12 0.08
N ILE A 20 30.07 -1.84 -0.11
CA ILE A 20 28.77 -1.43 -0.69
C ILE A 20 28.98 -0.45 -1.85
N LEU A 21 29.86 -0.80 -2.77
CA LEU A 21 29.72 -0.37 -4.17
C LEU A 21 29.02 -1.52 -4.89
N GLY A 22 27.70 -1.56 -4.77
CA GLY A 22 26.87 -2.62 -5.34
C GLY A 22 25.44 -2.13 -5.47
N ASP A 23 25.15 -1.57 -6.64
CA ASP A 23 23.86 -1.13 -7.16
C ASP A 23 23.31 0.22 -6.67
N ALA A 24 23.62 1.25 -7.46
CA ALA A 24 22.88 2.51 -7.54
C ALA A 24 21.40 2.34 -7.99
N ASN A 25 20.81 1.15 -7.88
CA ASN A 25 19.37 0.97 -7.95
C ASN A 25 18.79 1.23 -6.56
N ALA A 26 18.80 2.49 -6.14
CA ALA A 26 18.18 2.91 -4.90
C ALA A 26 16.73 2.43 -4.89
N ALA A 27 16.35 1.64 -3.88
CA ALA A 27 15.01 1.08 -3.81
C ALA A 27 13.96 2.20 -3.95
N ARG A 28 12.99 1.99 -4.85
CA ARG A 28 11.90 2.94 -5.15
C ARG A 28 10.56 2.27 -4.87
N ILE A 29 9.62 3.06 -4.37
CA ILE A 29 8.23 2.66 -4.20
C ILE A 29 7.37 3.45 -5.20
N ASP A 30 6.36 2.79 -5.75
CA ASP A 30 5.27 3.38 -6.53
C ASP A 30 3.93 3.00 -5.88
N VAL A 31 3.00 3.95 -5.80
CA VAL A 31 1.72 3.79 -5.11
C VAL A 31 0.64 4.41 -5.99
N SER A 32 -0.32 3.58 -6.38
CA SER A 32 -1.54 4.01 -7.05
C SER A 32 -2.75 3.61 -6.23
N CYS A 33 -3.77 4.44 -6.20
CA CYS A 33 -5.04 4.10 -5.59
C CYS A 33 -6.23 4.62 -6.39
N GLU A 34 -7.32 3.87 -6.33
CA GLU A 34 -8.60 4.16 -6.98
C GLU A 34 -9.70 4.10 -5.91
N LEU A 35 -10.53 5.13 -5.88
CA LEU A 35 -11.75 5.19 -5.10
C LEU A 35 -12.92 5.30 -6.09
N ARG A 36 -13.81 4.30 -6.10
CA ARG A 36 -15.11 4.44 -6.77
C ARG A 36 -16.11 4.91 -5.74
N SER A 37 -16.72 6.07 -5.98
CA SER A 37 -17.72 6.63 -5.08
C SER A 37 -19.13 6.35 -5.60
N THR A 38 -20.07 6.04 -4.71
CA THR A 38 -21.51 5.98 -5.02
C THR A 38 -22.11 7.37 -5.19
N THR A 39 -21.31 8.42 -5.45
CA THR A 39 -21.86 9.76 -5.68
C THR A 39 -22.54 9.77 -7.03
N ALA A 40 -23.76 9.20 -7.10
CA ALA A 40 -24.80 9.77 -7.91
C ALA A 40 -24.82 11.26 -7.54
N THR A 41 -24.44 12.10 -8.49
CA THR A 41 -24.62 13.53 -8.44
C THR A 41 -26.06 13.80 -8.02
N VAL A 42 -26.27 14.17 -6.74
CA VAL A 42 -27.51 14.79 -6.31
C VAL A 42 -27.43 16.24 -6.80
N GLY A 43 -27.71 16.40 -8.09
CA GLY A 43 -28.13 17.62 -8.76
C GLY A 43 -29.02 17.08 -9.87
N ASP A 44 -30.35 17.13 -9.75
CA ASP A 44 -31.09 18.37 -9.71
C ASP A 44 -32.21 18.39 -8.68
N THR A 45 -32.30 19.51 -7.95
CA THR A 45 -33.54 19.92 -7.32
C THR A 45 -34.39 20.63 -8.37
N HIS A 46 -35.54 20.04 -8.75
CA HIS A 46 -36.84 20.70 -8.97
C HIS A 46 -37.75 19.83 -9.85
N GLY A 47 -38.86 19.36 -9.28
CA GLY A 47 -39.89 18.67 -10.04
C GLY A 47 -40.82 17.85 -9.16
N ALA A 48 -41.74 18.53 -8.47
CA ALA A 48 -42.91 17.89 -7.90
C ALA A 48 -43.69 17.20 -9.03
N GLY A 49 -43.77 15.88 -8.98
CA GLY A 49 -44.48 15.06 -9.97
C GLY A 49 -44.97 13.77 -9.32
N SER A 50 -46.17 13.84 -8.76
CA SER A 50 -46.96 12.68 -8.36
C SER A 50 -47.16 11.75 -9.56
N GLY A 51 -46.69 10.51 -9.45
CA GLY A 51 -46.78 9.50 -10.51
C GLY A 51 -46.81 8.09 -9.93
N SER A 52 -48.02 7.65 -9.57
CA SER A 52 -48.34 6.25 -9.26
C SER A 52 -48.11 5.38 -10.50
N GLY A 53 -47.02 4.61 -10.53
CA GLY A 53 -46.72 3.63 -11.58
C GLY A 53 -46.28 2.31 -10.97
N ARG A 54 -47.17 1.32 -10.98
CA ARG A 54 -46.83 -0.10 -10.77
C ARG A 54 -46.10 -0.59 -12.01
N GLY A 55 -44.86 -1.06 -11.86
CA GLY A 55 -44.13 -1.71 -12.95
C GLY A 55 -42.81 -2.30 -12.48
N GLY A 56 -42.60 -3.58 -12.75
CA GLY A 56 -41.30 -4.23 -12.92
C GLY A 56 -40.44 -4.42 -11.66
N LEU A 57 -40.41 -5.64 -11.14
CA LEU A 57 -39.09 -6.20 -10.81
C LEU A 57 -38.26 -6.19 -12.11
N ASP A 58 -36.96 -5.98 -12.01
CA ASP A 58 -36.00 -6.00 -13.13
C ASP A 58 -35.80 -4.66 -13.84
N ASP A 59 -35.30 -3.65 -13.10
CA ASP A 59 -34.26 -2.73 -13.61
C ASP A 59 -33.84 -1.71 -12.53
N PRO A 60 -32.64 -1.79 -11.92
CA PRO A 60 -32.08 -0.67 -11.19
C PRO A 60 -31.48 0.33 -12.20
N VAL A 61 -32.34 1.12 -12.85
CA VAL A 61 -31.92 2.37 -13.51
C VAL A 61 -31.62 3.39 -12.42
N GLY A 62 -30.36 3.38 -11.98
CA GLY A 62 -29.81 4.25 -10.94
C GLY A 62 -28.43 3.73 -10.54
N GLY A 63 -27.45 3.91 -11.42
CA GLY A 63 -26.08 3.36 -11.31
C GLY A 63 -25.25 3.88 -10.13
N GLY A 64 -25.68 3.60 -8.90
CA GLY A 64 -24.87 3.71 -7.70
C GLY A 64 -23.95 2.49 -7.60
N GLY A 65 -22.82 2.51 -8.31
CA GLY A 65 -21.84 1.44 -8.20
C GLY A 65 -21.36 1.29 -6.75
N VAL A 66 -21.32 0.06 -6.21
CA VAL A 66 -20.86 -0.22 -4.84
C VAL A 66 -19.51 0.48 -4.60
N PRO A 67 -19.35 1.23 -3.49
CA PRO A 67 -18.13 2.00 -3.29
C PRO A 67 -16.96 1.03 -3.21
N ARG A 68 -15.85 1.37 -3.87
CA ARG A 68 -14.70 0.48 -3.98
C ARG A 68 -13.42 1.21 -3.67
N SER A 69 -12.60 0.62 -2.82
CA SER A 69 -11.23 1.07 -2.56
C SER A 69 -10.26 0.06 -3.14
N LYS A 70 -9.28 0.55 -3.90
CA LYS A 70 -8.16 -0.26 -4.39
C LYS A 70 -6.84 0.48 -4.19
N VAL A 71 -5.82 -0.22 -3.73
CA VAL A 71 -4.46 0.30 -3.59
C VAL A 71 -3.47 -0.72 -4.16
N THR A 72 -2.56 -0.26 -4.98
CA THR A 72 -1.43 -1.05 -5.49
C THR A 72 -0.14 -0.40 -5.04
N VAL A 73 0.72 -1.18 -4.38
CA VAL A 73 2.05 -0.76 -3.93
C VAL A 73 3.09 -1.59 -4.65
N ARG A 74 3.93 -0.94 -5.45
CA ARG A 74 5.03 -1.59 -6.18
C ARG A 74 6.37 -1.14 -5.61
N GLY A 75 7.27 -2.09 -5.40
CA GLY A 75 8.65 -1.85 -5.02
C GLY A 75 9.60 -2.26 -6.14
N TYR A 76 10.60 -1.43 -6.41
CA TYR A 76 11.65 -1.65 -7.40
C TYR A 76 13.04 -1.54 -6.77
N GLY A 77 14.01 -2.30 -7.28
CA GLY A 77 15.38 -2.31 -6.78
C GLY A 77 15.58 -3.05 -5.45
N PHE A 78 14.54 -3.74 -4.94
CA PHE A 78 14.59 -4.45 -3.66
C PHE A 78 15.51 -5.68 -3.76
N PRO A 79 16.45 -5.88 -2.82
CA PRO A 79 17.25 -7.11 -2.77
C PRO A 79 16.38 -8.37 -2.65
N LYS A 80 17.00 -9.54 -2.83
CA LYS A 80 16.32 -10.81 -2.57
C LYS A 80 15.92 -10.87 -1.09
N GLY A 81 14.63 -11.04 -0.83
CA GLY A 81 14.07 -11.02 0.51
C GLY A 81 12.55 -11.13 0.49
N LYS A 82 11.95 -11.23 1.67
CA LYS A 82 10.49 -11.13 1.85
C LYS A 82 10.16 -9.79 2.45
N TYR A 83 9.13 -9.16 1.91
CA TYR A 83 8.69 -7.82 2.30
C TYR A 83 7.19 -7.81 2.53
N TYR A 84 6.69 -6.83 3.27
CA TYR A 84 5.26 -6.54 3.34
C TYR A 84 5.03 -5.04 3.15
N ALA A 85 3.87 -4.68 2.59
CA ALA A 85 3.43 -3.30 2.54
C ALA A 85 2.53 -2.98 3.74
N LYS A 86 2.66 -1.76 4.26
CA LYS A 86 1.66 -1.14 5.15
C LYS A 86 1.05 0.04 4.42
N VAL A 87 -0.27 0.12 4.43
CA VAL A 87 -1.04 1.20 3.81
C VAL A 87 -1.89 1.87 4.89
N ASP A 88 -1.85 3.20 4.91
CA ASP A 88 -2.59 4.07 5.82
C ASP A 88 -3.44 5.06 5.01
N SER A 89 -4.65 5.36 5.45
CA SER A 89 -5.51 6.41 4.89
C SER A 89 -6.45 6.95 5.96
N GLY A 90 -6.32 8.23 6.30
CA GLY A 90 -6.96 8.82 7.48
C GLY A 90 -6.69 7.99 8.74
N GLY A 91 -7.74 7.47 9.38
CA GLY A 91 -7.66 6.59 10.55
C GLY A 91 -7.48 5.10 10.23
N ASN A 92 -7.58 4.69 8.96
CA ASN A 92 -7.50 3.29 8.55
C ASN A 92 -6.05 2.85 8.30
N SER A 93 -5.72 1.61 8.68
CA SER A 93 -4.39 1.02 8.50
C SER A 93 -4.49 -0.48 8.23
N VAL A 94 -3.80 -0.98 7.20
CA VAL A 94 -3.74 -2.41 6.87
C VAL A 94 -2.32 -2.84 6.50
N LYS A 95 -1.99 -4.11 6.72
CA LYS A 95 -0.73 -4.73 6.30
C LYS A 95 -1.01 -5.89 5.36
N SER A 96 -0.21 -6.03 4.32
CA SER A 96 -0.27 -7.19 3.44
C SER A 96 0.36 -8.42 4.10
N ARG A 97 0.07 -9.60 3.53
CA ARG A 97 0.91 -10.77 3.74
C ARG A 97 2.32 -10.53 3.17
N PRO A 98 3.38 -11.14 3.75
CA PRO A 98 4.72 -11.05 3.18
C PRO A 98 4.81 -11.69 1.79
N LYS A 99 5.48 -11.02 0.85
CA LYS A 99 5.79 -11.52 -0.49
C LYS A 99 7.29 -11.44 -0.76
N ALA A 100 7.82 -12.42 -1.50
CA ALA A 100 9.21 -12.39 -1.94
C ALA A 100 9.39 -11.38 -3.07
N ALA A 101 10.52 -10.66 -3.10
CA ALA A 101 10.91 -9.90 -4.28
C ALA A 101 11.35 -10.87 -5.40
N VAL A 102 10.79 -10.68 -6.59
CA VAL A 102 11.12 -11.42 -7.82
C VAL A 102 11.75 -10.44 -8.80
N SER A 103 12.92 -10.75 -9.33
CA SER A 103 13.67 -9.85 -10.23
C SER A 103 13.81 -8.43 -9.67
N ARG A 104 14.09 -8.32 -8.36
CA ARG A 104 14.20 -7.08 -7.58
C ARG A 104 12.92 -6.23 -7.50
N GLN A 105 11.77 -6.83 -7.77
CA GLN A 105 10.48 -6.17 -7.72
C GLN A 105 9.53 -6.90 -6.77
N VAL A 106 8.60 -6.15 -6.18
CA VAL A 106 7.54 -6.72 -5.36
C VAL A 106 6.25 -5.91 -5.57
N GLN A 107 5.10 -6.59 -5.64
CA GLN A 107 3.80 -5.94 -5.78
C GLN A 107 2.83 -6.43 -4.71
N PHE A 108 2.22 -5.47 -4.02
CA PHE A 108 1.17 -5.70 -3.04
C PHE A 108 -0.11 -5.04 -3.52
N GLU A 109 -1.20 -5.77 -3.44
CA GLU A 109 -2.50 -5.30 -3.87
C GLU A 109 -3.47 -5.40 -2.71
N PHE A 110 -4.26 -4.34 -2.57
CA PHE A 110 -5.29 -4.18 -1.58
C PHE A 110 -6.57 -3.87 -2.32
N ASP A 111 -7.63 -4.62 -2.04
CA ASP A 111 -8.91 -4.46 -2.74
C ASP A 111 -10.07 -4.69 -1.77
N SER A 112 -11.15 -3.95 -1.99
CA SER A 112 -12.40 -4.14 -1.26
C SER A 112 -13.39 -5.04 -1.99
N ASN A 113 -13.14 -5.42 -3.25
CA ASN A 113 -13.95 -6.43 -3.93
C ASN A 113 -13.60 -7.83 -3.43
N PRO A 114 -14.54 -8.55 -2.78
CA PRO A 114 -14.28 -9.91 -2.28
C PRO A 114 -13.85 -10.89 -3.38
N GLU A 115 -14.39 -10.75 -4.61
CA GLU A 115 -14.05 -11.64 -5.72
C GLU A 115 -12.58 -11.52 -6.11
N ASP A 116 -12.10 -10.29 -6.34
CA ASP A 116 -10.69 -10.00 -6.63
C ASP A 116 -9.77 -10.44 -5.48
N VAL A 117 -10.20 -10.26 -4.23
CA VAL A 117 -9.42 -10.65 -3.05
C VAL A 117 -9.19 -12.16 -3.04
N ILE A 118 -10.22 -12.95 -3.34
CA ILE A 118 -10.15 -14.41 -3.32
C ILE A 118 -9.37 -14.92 -4.54
N LEU A 119 -9.71 -14.45 -5.74
CA LEU A 119 -9.15 -14.96 -7.00
C LEU A 119 -7.67 -14.61 -7.18
N GLU A 120 -7.26 -13.39 -6.79
CA GLU A 120 -5.89 -12.90 -7.00
C GLU A 120 -5.06 -12.87 -5.71
N ALA A 121 -5.59 -13.42 -4.61
CA ALA A 121 -4.96 -13.42 -3.29
C ALA A 121 -4.51 -12.01 -2.83
N LYS A 122 -5.35 -11.00 -3.10
CA LYS A 122 -5.12 -9.61 -2.66
C LYS A 122 -5.37 -9.49 -1.16
N THR A 123 -4.89 -8.39 -0.57
CA THR A 123 -5.17 -8.08 0.83
C THR A 123 -6.54 -7.39 0.92
N ALA A 124 -7.47 -7.98 1.67
CA ALA A 124 -8.78 -7.37 1.88
C ALA A 124 -8.67 -6.01 2.58
N ILE A 125 -9.42 -5.03 2.10
CA ILE A 125 -9.66 -3.74 2.76
C ILE A 125 -11.14 -3.41 2.76
N HIS A 126 -11.56 -2.52 3.67
CA HIS A 126 -12.94 -2.05 3.69
C HIS A 126 -13.27 -1.22 2.43
N PRO A 127 -14.49 -1.26 1.89
CA PRO A 127 -14.94 -0.39 0.79
C PRO A 127 -14.65 1.10 0.98
N ALA A 128 -14.80 1.59 2.21
CA ALA A 128 -14.50 2.97 2.63
C ALA A 128 -13.08 3.14 3.23
N PHE A 129 -12.12 2.29 2.86
CA PHE A 129 -10.77 2.33 3.41
C PHE A 129 -10.05 3.65 3.07
N ILE A 130 -10.18 4.13 1.83
CA ILE A 130 -9.55 5.38 1.39
C ILE A 130 -10.36 6.57 1.90
N GLN A 131 -9.78 7.33 2.84
CA GLN A 131 -10.35 8.53 3.45
C GLN A 131 -9.66 9.79 2.92
N GLY A 132 -10.44 10.82 2.62
CA GLY A 132 -9.92 12.09 2.10
C GLY A 132 -9.21 11.98 0.74
N GLY A 133 -9.39 10.88 0.01
CA GLY A 133 -8.76 10.65 -1.29
C GLY A 133 -7.24 10.50 -1.23
N VAL A 134 -6.65 10.21 -0.08
CA VAL A 134 -5.19 10.15 0.10
C VAL A 134 -4.78 8.83 0.72
N VAL A 135 -3.71 8.22 0.17
CA VAL A 135 -3.09 7.01 0.71
C VAL A 135 -1.62 7.27 1.00
N ARG A 136 -1.16 6.76 2.15
CA ARG A 136 0.25 6.70 2.51
C ARG A 136 0.69 5.23 2.62
N ALA A 137 1.70 4.82 1.88
CA ALA A 137 2.19 3.44 1.91
C ALA A 137 3.69 3.34 2.20
N SER A 138 4.11 2.22 2.76
CA SER A 138 5.52 1.88 3.02
C SER A 138 5.79 0.40 2.77
N ILE A 139 7.04 0.05 2.44
CA ILE A 139 7.49 -1.35 2.33
C ILE A 139 8.55 -1.61 3.41
N ARG A 140 8.38 -2.72 4.12
CA ARG A 140 9.26 -3.16 5.22
C ARG A 140 9.77 -4.57 4.98
N ASP A 141 10.98 -4.83 5.47
CA ASP A 141 11.51 -6.18 5.52
C ASP A 141 10.69 -7.06 6.46
N ALA A 142 10.30 -8.25 6.00
CA ALA A 142 9.40 -9.11 6.76
C ALA A 142 10.06 -9.73 8.00
N LYS A 143 11.39 -9.92 7.99
CA LYS A 143 12.16 -10.51 9.10
C LYS A 143 12.54 -9.45 10.13
N THR A 144 13.19 -8.38 9.70
CA THR A 144 13.74 -7.35 10.59
C THR A 144 12.74 -6.25 10.94
N LYS A 145 11.62 -6.16 10.19
CA LYS A 145 10.62 -5.08 10.27
C LYS A 145 11.17 -3.68 9.93
N LEU A 146 12.42 -3.61 9.48
CA LEU A 146 13.07 -2.38 9.09
C LEU A 146 12.34 -1.73 7.91
N LEU A 147 12.24 -0.41 7.98
CA LEU A 147 11.70 0.40 6.90
C LEU A 147 12.74 0.46 5.79
N ILE A 148 12.49 -0.25 4.69
CA ILE A 148 13.41 -0.30 3.56
C ILE A 148 13.25 0.93 2.67
N LYS A 149 12.02 1.42 2.53
CA LYS A 149 11.74 2.71 1.90
C LYS A 149 10.65 3.45 2.66
N GLY A 150 10.87 4.76 2.80
CA GLY A 150 9.99 5.70 3.46
C GLY A 150 8.57 5.76 2.89
N TYR A 151 7.70 6.41 3.63
CA TYR A 151 6.31 6.59 3.26
C TYR A 151 6.20 7.34 1.92
N MET A 152 5.45 6.79 0.97
CA MET A 152 4.98 7.53 -0.19
C MET A 152 3.51 7.85 -0.03
N THR A 153 3.20 9.13 -0.17
CA THR A 153 1.82 9.64 -0.12
C THR A 153 1.37 9.92 -1.54
N THR A 154 0.17 9.49 -1.90
CA THR A 154 -0.42 9.72 -3.22
C THR A 154 -1.89 10.11 -3.09
N ASN A 155 -2.35 10.94 -4.03
CA ASN A 155 -3.77 11.23 -4.19
C ASN A 155 -4.40 10.13 -5.04
N CYS A 156 -5.57 9.65 -4.63
CA CYS A 156 -6.29 8.61 -5.32
C CYS A 156 -7.12 9.19 -6.46
N ILE A 157 -7.21 8.41 -7.53
CA ILE A 157 -8.12 8.71 -8.62
C ILE A 157 -9.54 8.38 -8.13
N ILE A 158 -10.42 9.38 -8.16
CA ILE A 158 -11.84 9.20 -7.87
C ILE A 158 -12.54 8.94 -9.21
N ARG A 159 -13.29 7.83 -9.28
CA ARG A 159 -14.09 7.45 -10.45
C ARG A 159 -15.55 7.27 -10.10
#